data_AF-L0DCB1-F1
#
_entry.id   AF-L0DCB1-F1
#
_cell.length_a   1.000
_cell.length_b   1.000
_cell.length_c   1.000
_cell.angle_alpha   90.00
_cell.angle_beta   90.00
_cell.angle_gamma   90.00
#
_symmetry.space_group_name_H-M   'P 1'
#
loop_
_entity.id
_entity.type
_entity.pdbx_description
1 polymer ?
#
loop_
_entity_poly.entity_id
_entity_poly.type
_entity_poly.pdbx_seq_one_letter_code
_entity_poly.pdbx_strand_id
1 'polypeptide(L)'
;MTETRYHELLGQLLDGSLSESDAEELCRGLEHDPDRLRNVREHLMLSDLLAQDLTPHRAPEVFWQGVQSRIQAEAGEMLKVVPATTPQRPSKPTPLHRYWRLAVGIAASLTIPIAIIAQWSGSKRERVNNPSPVPAVLESSRGLATHISLHGKAVCAHCTLHQTKECQPAVRIREGEGEQTLFLSDNSISRDFKRRQGCCRTPLQILAEGTVHTEHGRSLLVATRLEIQR
;
A
#
# COMPACT_ATOMS: atom_id res chain seq x y z
N MET A 1 -20.39 -33.18 -16.48
CA MET A 1 -21.21 -31.95 -16.39
C MET A 1 -21.14 -31.21 -17.73
N THR A 2 -22.28 -30.79 -18.28
CA THR A 2 -22.34 -30.03 -19.55
C THR A 2 -21.77 -28.61 -19.37
N GLU A 3 -21.38 -27.97 -20.47
CA GLU A 3 -20.82 -26.60 -20.44
C GLU A 3 -21.83 -25.58 -19.90
N THR A 4 -23.09 -25.68 -20.32
CA THR A 4 -24.16 -24.80 -19.85
C THR A 4 -24.40 -24.94 -18.35
N ARG A 5 -24.39 -26.18 -17.83
CA ARG A 5 -24.55 -26.44 -16.39
C ARG A 5 -23.36 -25.92 -15.60
N TYR A 6 -22.15 -26.07 -16.13
CA TYR A 6 -20.95 -25.50 -15.52
C TYR A 6 -21.06 -23.98 -15.33
N HIS A 7 -21.44 -23.25 -16.39
CA HIS A 7 -21.57 -21.79 -16.31
C HIS A 7 -22.69 -21.33 -15.37
N GLU A 8 -23.80 -22.06 -15.32
CA GLU A 8 -24.87 -21.79 -14.35
C GLU A 8 -24.37 -21.90 -12.91
N LEU A 9 -23.69 -23.01 -12.58
CA LEU A 9 -23.13 -23.23 -11.25
C LEU A 9 -22.03 -22.23 -10.90
N LEU A 10 -21.19 -21.86 -11.87
CA LEU A 10 -20.17 -20.84 -11.68
C LEU A 10 -20.80 -19.46 -11.40
N GLY A 11 -21.87 -19.09 -12.11
CA GLY A 11 -22.62 -17.86 -11.84
C GLY A 11 -23.16 -17.83 -10.42
N GLN A 12 -23.84 -18.91 -10.00
CA GLN A 12 -24.38 -19.04 -8.64
C GLN A 12 -23.29 -18.98 -7.56
N LEU A 13 -22.11 -19.57 -7.82
CA LEU A 13 -20.96 -19.49 -6.92
C LEU A 13 -20.50 -18.03 -6.73
N LEU A 14 -20.33 -17.29 -7.83
CA LEU A 14 -19.86 -15.90 -7.79
C LEU A 14 -20.88 -14.96 -7.14
N ASP A 15 -22.17 -15.24 -7.30
CA ASP A 15 -23.25 -14.49 -6.67
C ASP A 15 -23.49 -14.87 -5.19
N GLY A 16 -22.80 -15.90 -4.68
CA GLY A 16 -22.97 -16.40 -3.31
C GLY A 16 -24.32 -17.07 -3.07
N SER A 17 -24.97 -17.56 -4.12
CA SER A 17 -26.30 -18.20 -4.09
C SER A 17 -26.28 -19.71 -4.33
N LEU A 18 -25.07 -20.30 -4.41
CA LEU A 18 -24.87 -21.72 -4.67
C LEU A 18 -25.43 -22.59 -3.52
N SER A 19 -26.28 -23.55 -3.85
CA SER A 19 -26.79 -24.53 -2.89
C SER A 19 -25.73 -25.59 -2.55
N GLU A 20 -25.89 -26.29 -1.42
CA GLU A 20 -24.96 -27.34 -1.01
C GLU A 20 -24.90 -28.50 -2.03
N SER A 21 -26.06 -28.91 -2.56
CA SER A 21 -26.12 -29.95 -3.61
C SER A 21 -25.46 -29.51 -4.92
N ASP A 22 -25.62 -28.24 -5.28
CA ASP A 22 -24.99 -27.67 -6.48
C ASP A 22 -23.48 -27.52 -6.30
N ALA A 23 -23.01 -27.21 -5.09
CA ALA A 23 -21.60 -27.18 -4.75
C ALA A 23 -20.95 -28.56 -4.87
N GLU A 24 -21.61 -29.62 -4.41
CA GLU A 24 -21.13 -31.00 -4.58
C GLU A 24 -21.11 -31.44 -6.05
N GLU A 25 -22.10 -31.03 -6.84
CA GLU A 25 -22.11 -31.27 -8.29
C GLU A 25 -20.94 -30.56 -8.98
N LEU A 26 -20.71 -29.28 -8.65
CA LEU A 26 -19.60 -28.49 -9.17
C LEU A 26 -18.26 -29.13 -8.79
N CYS A 27 -18.04 -29.47 -7.52
CA CYS A 27 -16.82 -30.12 -7.03
C CYS A 27 -16.51 -31.41 -7.80
N ARG A 28 -17.49 -32.32 -7.93
CA ARG A 28 -17.32 -33.55 -8.72
C ARG A 28 -17.00 -33.24 -10.18
N GLY A 29 -17.60 -32.20 -10.74
CA GLY A 29 -17.33 -31.74 -12.09
C GLY A 29 -15.90 -31.21 -12.28
N LEU A 30 -15.34 -30.54 -11.27
CA LEU A 30 -13.99 -29.97 -11.29
C LEU A 30 -12.90 -31.01 -11.05
N GLU A 31 -13.17 -32.07 -10.28
CA GLU A 31 -12.21 -33.16 -10.05
C GLU A 31 -11.80 -33.88 -11.35
N HIS A 32 -12.71 -33.94 -12.32
CA HIS A 32 -12.51 -34.65 -13.58
C HIS A 32 -11.94 -33.76 -14.70
N ASP A 33 -11.86 -32.45 -14.50
CA ASP A 33 -11.43 -31.49 -15.52
C ASP A 33 -10.56 -30.37 -14.92
N PRO A 34 -9.22 -30.47 -15.05
CA PRO A 34 -8.30 -29.49 -14.48
C PRO A 34 -8.37 -28.11 -15.15
N ASP A 35 -8.86 -28.03 -16.39
CA ASP A 35 -8.97 -26.75 -17.10
C ASP A 35 -10.15 -25.95 -16.56
N ARG A 36 -11.26 -26.62 -16.22
CA ARG A 36 -12.36 -25.98 -15.50
C ARG A 36 -11.95 -25.49 -14.11
N LEU A 37 -11.13 -26.26 -13.38
CA LEU A 37 -10.61 -25.81 -12.09
C LEU A 37 -9.78 -24.53 -12.23
N ARG A 38 -8.93 -24.44 -13.26
CA ARG A 38 -8.17 -23.23 -13.58
C ARG A 38 -9.10 -22.05 -13.86
N ASN A 39 -10.13 -22.28 -14.66
CA ASN A 39 -11.12 -21.26 -15.02
C ASN A 39 -11.91 -20.74 -13.80
N VAL A 40 -12.35 -21.61 -12.89
CA VAL A 40 -13.00 -21.20 -11.63
C VAL A 40 -12.05 -20.33 -10.79
N ARG A 41 -10.78 -20.75 -10.67
CA ARG A 41 -9.77 -19.98 -9.92
C ARG A 41 -9.58 -18.57 -10.49
N GLU A 42 -9.51 -18.44 -11.81
CA GLU A 42 -9.40 -17.15 -12.48
C GLU A 42 -10.60 -16.25 -12.17
N HIS A 43 -11.82 -16.78 -12.25
CA HIS A 43 -13.04 -16.01 -11.93
C HIS A 43 -13.10 -15.57 -10.47
N LEU A 44 -12.72 -16.44 -9.53
CA LEU A 44 -12.68 -16.10 -8.10
C LEU A 44 -11.65 -15.00 -7.82
N MET A 45 -10.48 -15.05 -8.46
CA MET A 45 -9.46 -14.01 -8.32
C MET A 45 -9.94 -12.65 -8.84
N LEU A 46 -10.63 -12.64 -9.99
CA LEU A 46 -11.22 -11.43 -10.56
C LEU A 46 -12.35 -10.89 -9.67
N SER A 47 -13.21 -11.77 -9.15
CA SER A 47 -14.29 -11.40 -8.23
C SER A 47 -13.76 -10.76 -6.94
N ASP A 48 -12.70 -11.32 -6.35
CA ASP A 48 -12.06 -10.75 -5.15
C ASP A 48 -11.46 -9.38 -5.43
N LEU A 49 -10.76 -9.21 -6.55
CA LEU A 49 -10.20 -7.93 -6.97
C LEU A 49 -11.29 -6.86 -7.15
N LEU A 50 -12.42 -7.21 -7.77
CA LEU A 50 -13.57 -6.31 -7.91
C LEU A 50 -14.23 -6.00 -6.55
N ALA A 51 -14.34 -6.99 -5.67
CA ALA A 51 -14.89 -6.79 -4.34
C ALA A 51 -14.03 -5.83 -3.49
N GLN A 52 -12.70 -5.89 -3.64
CA GLN A 52 -11.77 -4.96 -3.00
C GLN A 52 -11.95 -3.52 -3.53
N ASP A 53 -12.09 -3.33 -4.84
CA ASP A 53 -12.31 -2.02 -5.45
C ASP A 53 -13.64 -1.39 -5.01
N LEU A 54 -14.69 -2.21 -4.86
CA LEU A 54 -16.03 -1.76 -4.45
C LEU A 54 -16.17 -1.51 -2.94
N THR A 55 -15.23 -1.97 -2.10
CA THR A 55 -15.29 -1.78 -0.64
C THR A 55 -14.06 -1.04 -0.10
N PRO A 56 -14.07 0.32 -0.10
CA PRO A 56 -12.91 1.11 0.30
C PRO A 56 -12.46 0.90 1.76
N HIS A 57 -13.33 0.35 2.62
CA HIS A 57 -13.00 -0.02 4.00
C HIS A 57 -12.28 -1.38 4.14
N ARG A 58 -12.26 -2.19 3.08
CA ARG A 58 -11.51 -3.44 2.98
C ARG A 58 -10.26 -3.29 2.11
N ALA A 59 -9.93 -2.06 1.73
CA ALA A 59 -8.70 -1.75 1.04
C ALA A 59 -7.51 -2.18 1.91
N PRO A 60 -6.44 -2.74 1.32
CA PRO A 60 -5.23 -3.12 2.03
C PRO A 60 -4.71 -2.01 2.96
N GLU A 61 -4.88 -0.75 2.55
CA GLU A 61 -4.47 0.44 3.27
C GLU A 61 -5.22 0.60 4.61
N VAL A 62 -6.53 0.34 4.65
CA VAL A 62 -7.33 0.43 5.88
C VAL A 62 -6.96 -0.69 6.85
N PHE A 63 -6.68 -1.88 6.33
CA PHE A 63 -6.13 -2.98 7.13
C PHE A 63 -4.77 -2.60 7.75
N TRP A 64 -3.85 -2.07 6.95
CA TRP A 64 -2.52 -1.65 7.42
C TRP A 64 -2.58 -0.50 8.42
N GLN A 65 -3.46 0.48 8.24
CA GLN A 65 -3.72 1.53 9.23
C GLN A 65 -4.19 0.94 10.57
N GLY A 66 -5.08 -0.06 10.53
CA GLY A 66 -5.53 -0.78 11.71
C GLY A 66 -4.39 -1.48 12.44
N VAL A 67 -3.53 -2.21 11.72
CA VAL A 67 -2.35 -2.88 12.31
C VAL A 67 -1.37 -1.86 12.90
N GLN A 68 -1.07 -0.79 12.18
CA GLN A 68 -0.15 0.25 12.63
C GLN A 68 -0.66 0.94 13.91
N SER A 69 -1.97 1.20 14.00
CA SER A 69 -2.57 1.80 15.20
C SER A 69 -2.40 0.91 16.44
N ARG A 70 -2.45 -0.42 16.29
CA ARG A 70 -2.25 -1.38 17.40
C ARG A 70 -0.79 -1.45 17.83
N ILE A 71 0.14 -1.51 16.89
CA ILE A 71 1.58 -1.48 17.17
C ILE A 71 1.95 -0.17 17.89
N GLN A 72 1.38 0.96 17.48
CA GLN A 72 1.62 2.25 18.13
C GLN A 72 0.95 2.36 19.51
N ALA A 73 -0.21 1.74 19.71
CA ALA A 73 -0.85 1.67 21.02
C ALA A 73 0.00 0.84 22.00
N GLU A 74 0.52 -0.31 21.57
CA GLU A 74 1.43 -1.15 22.37
C GLU A 74 2.77 -0.42 22.65
N ALA A 75 3.31 0.32 21.68
CA ALA A 75 4.51 1.14 21.85
C ALA A 75 4.26 2.37 22.75
N GLY A 76 3.05 2.93 22.73
CA GLY A 76 2.61 4.03 23.58
C GLY A 76 2.32 3.61 25.03
N GLU A 77 1.94 2.35 25.25
CA GLU A 77 1.74 1.78 26.60
C GLU A 77 3.06 1.54 27.36
N MET A 78 4.21 1.43 26.68
CA MET A 78 5.51 1.41 27.36
C MET A 78 5.93 2.77 27.95
N LEU A 79 5.19 3.85 27.66
CA LEU A 79 5.45 5.18 28.22
C LEU A 79 4.21 5.80 28.89
N LYS A 80 3.45 5.01 29.66
CA LYS A 80 2.54 5.54 30.70
C LYS A 80 2.20 4.47 31.72
N VAL A 81 2.92 4.48 32.85
CA VAL A 81 2.40 3.94 34.11
C VAL A 81 1.23 4.81 34.55
N VAL A 82 -0.01 4.35 34.35
CA VAL A 82 -1.23 4.79 35.04
C VAL A 82 -2.11 3.54 35.21
N PRO A 83 -2.69 3.27 36.40
CA PRO A 83 -3.01 1.92 36.83
C PRO A 83 -4.28 1.32 36.20
N ALA A 84 -4.26 -0.02 36.22
CA ALA A 84 -5.29 -0.94 35.80
C ALA A 84 -6.73 -0.50 36.13
N THR A 85 -7.56 -0.39 35.09
CA THR A 85 -9.01 -0.61 35.23
C THR A 85 -9.35 -1.92 34.55
N THR A 86 -9.76 -2.88 35.38
CA THR A 86 -10.22 -4.24 35.08
C THR A 86 -11.25 -4.28 33.94
N PRO A 87 -11.26 -5.34 33.09
CA PRO A 87 -12.22 -5.49 32.01
C PRO A 87 -13.63 -5.77 32.56
N GLN A 88 -14.57 -4.86 32.32
CA GLN A 88 -16.01 -5.15 32.41
C GLN A 88 -16.56 -5.46 31.03
N ARG A 89 -16.92 -6.73 30.84
CA ARG A 89 -17.89 -7.19 29.85
C ARG A 89 -19.28 -7.07 30.49
N PRO A 90 -20.23 -6.38 29.86
CA PRO A 90 -21.60 -6.87 29.94
C PRO A 90 -22.24 -7.00 28.54
N SER A 91 -22.67 -8.23 28.27
CA SER A 91 -23.93 -8.62 27.61
C SER A 91 -24.63 -7.66 26.63
N LYS A 92 -24.79 -8.12 25.38
CA LYS A 92 -26.01 -7.91 24.58
C LYS A 92 -27.13 -8.84 25.13
N PRO A 93 -28.43 -8.47 25.11
CA PRO A 93 -29.18 -8.32 23.86
C PRO A 93 -30.06 -7.04 23.74
N THR A 94 -30.34 -6.71 22.48
CA THR A 94 -31.37 -5.80 21.91
C THR A 94 -32.79 -6.06 22.46
N PRO A 95 -33.83 -5.18 22.33
CA PRO A 95 -34.11 -4.33 21.14
C PRO A 95 -34.82 -2.95 21.35
N LEU A 96 -34.85 -2.18 20.25
CA LEU A 96 -35.87 -1.21 19.79
C LEU A 96 -36.78 -0.47 20.79
N HIS A 97 -36.57 0.85 20.95
CA HIS A 97 -37.63 1.88 20.86
C HIS A 97 -36.97 3.26 20.74
N ARG A 98 -36.86 3.88 19.55
CA ARG A 98 -37.80 4.88 19.00
C ARG A 98 -38.25 5.97 19.99
N TYR A 99 -37.86 7.21 19.63
CA TYR A 99 -38.34 8.52 20.07
C TYR A 99 -37.98 9.01 21.47
N TRP A 100 -37.08 10.00 21.51
CA TRP A 100 -37.46 11.28 22.11
C TRP A 100 -36.88 12.45 21.32
N ARG A 101 -37.77 13.39 21.01
CA ARG A 101 -37.58 14.58 20.19
C ARG A 101 -37.06 15.73 21.08
N LEU A 102 -36.21 16.56 20.45
CA LEU A 102 -36.17 18.03 20.50
C LEU A 102 -36.25 18.74 21.86
N ALA A 103 -35.29 19.62 22.14
CA ALA A 103 -35.48 21.08 22.01
C ALA A 103 -34.51 21.90 22.91
N VAL A 104 -33.85 22.90 22.28
CA VAL A 104 -33.61 24.29 22.75
C VAL A 104 -32.73 24.47 24.01
N GLY A 105 -31.73 25.35 24.11
CA GLY A 105 -31.27 26.50 23.32
C GLY A 105 -30.91 27.67 24.26
N ILE A 106 -29.80 28.37 23.94
CA ILE A 106 -29.43 29.77 24.31
C ILE A 106 -28.91 29.97 25.76
N ALA A 107 -27.61 30.20 26.04
CA ALA A 107 -26.70 31.33 25.78
C ALA A 107 -26.70 32.44 26.85
N ALA A 108 -25.49 32.83 27.31
CA ALA A 108 -25.05 34.17 27.79
C ALA A 108 -23.70 33.99 28.52
N SER A 109 -22.53 34.35 27.97
CA SER A 109 -21.93 35.69 27.74
C SER A 109 -21.37 36.37 29.01
N LEU A 110 -20.11 36.82 28.94
CA LEU A 110 -19.42 37.95 29.63
C LEU A 110 -17.89 37.66 29.57
N THR A 111 -16.94 38.52 29.17
CA THR A 111 -16.82 40.00 29.07
C THR A 111 -15.81 40.42 27.99
N ILE A 112 -15.89 41.71 27.62
CA ILE A 112 -15.31 42.43 26.48
C ILE A 112 -13.97 43.14 26.85
N PRO A 113 -13.38 44.10 26.07
CA PRO A 113 -12.01 44.06 25.53
C PRO A 113 -11.06 45.14 26.10
N ILE A 114 -9.78 45.14 25.73
CA ILE A 114 -8.92 46.36 25.78
C ILE A 114 -8.14 46.49 24.47
N ALA A 115 -8.18 47.70 23.94
CA ALA A 115 -7.64 48.14 22.66
C ALA A 115 -6.29 48.86 22.83
N ILE A 116 -5.42 48.67 21.82
CA ILE A 116 -4.45 49.61 21.22
C ILE A 116 -3.34 50.20 22.10
N ILE A 117 -2.07 49.92 21.77
CA ILE A 117 -1.03 50.95 21.54
C ILE A 117 -0.12 50.51 20.37
N ALA A 118 0.19 51.48 19.53
CA ALA A 118 0.98 51.40 18.31
C ALA A 118 2.49 51.67 18.53
N GLN A 119 3.26 51.26 17.51
CA GLN A 119 4.33 52.03 16.88
C GLN A 119 5.78 52.07 17.45
N TRP A 120 6.68 51.50 16.63
CA TRP A 120 8.01 51.99 16.20
C TRP A 120 9.13 52.22 17.23
N SER A 121 10.26 51.54 17.04
CA SER A 121 11.46 52.10 16.37
C SER A 121 12.68 51.16 16.52
N GLY A 122 13.59 51.22 15.55
CA GLY A 122 14.51 50.13 15.20
C GLY A 122 15.89 50.11 15.85
N SER A 123 16.66 49.11 15.43
CA SER A 123 18.10 48.99 15.62
C SER A 123 18.67 47.99 14.59
N LYS A 124 19.96 48.14 14.30
CA LYS A 124 20.65 47.93 13.02
C LYS A 124 21.12 46.48 12.77
N ARG A 125 21.24 46.21 11.46
CA ARG A 125 22.19 45.34 10.72
C ARG A 125 23.24 44.58 11.55
N GLU A 126 23.34 43.28 11.28
CA GLU A 126 24.58 42.71 10.72
C GLU A 126 24.28 41.51 9.83
N ARG A 127 25.00 41.46 8.71
CA ARG A 127 24.85 40.54 7.57
C ARG A 127 26.06 39.60 7.63
N VAL A 128 25.85 38.29 7.79
CA VAL A 128 26.86 37.26 7.51
C VAL A 128 26.20 36.13 6.69
N ASN A 129 26.98 35.56 5.79
CA ASN A 129 26.64 34.87 4.55
C ASN A 129 25.96 33.48 4.67
N ASN A 130 25.30 33.05 3.58
CA ASN A 130 24.88 31.71 3.07
C ASN A 130 25.54 30.44 3.67
N PRO A 131 25.05 29.19 3.36
CA PRO A 131 23.71 28.73 2.96
C PRO A 131 23.21 27.46 3.75
N SER A 132 21.92 27.13 3.58
CA SER A 132 21.23 25.81 3.71
C SER A 132 21.68 24.78 4.77
N PRO A 133 20.76 24.28 5.61
CA PRO A 133 20.84 22.94 6.17
C PRO A 133 19.70 22.04 5.64
N VAL A 134 20.13 20.95 5.02
CA VAL A 134 19.34 19.72 4.82
C VAL A 134 18.89 19.21 6.20
N PRO A 135 17.63 18.76 6.41
CA PRO A 135 17.35 17.87 7.51
C PRO A 135 17.66 16.44 7.06
N ALA A 136 18.74 15.89 7.61
CA ALA A 136 18.93 14.47 7.72
C ALA A 136 17.79 13.90 8.58
N VAL A 137 16.84 13.20 7.94
CA VAL A 137 15.96 12.26 8.64
C VAL A 137 16.48 10.87 8.34
N LEU A 138 17.25 10.34 9.28
CA LEU A 138 17.49 8.92 9.42
C LEU A 138 16.16 8.28 9.87
N GLU A 139 15.37 7.78 8.93
CA GLU A 139 14.34 6.78 9.24
C GLU A 139 14.84 5.41 8.80
N SER A 140 15.61 4.80 9.72
CA SER A 140 15.89 3.37 9.72
C SER A 140 14.66 2.63 10.24
N SER A 141 13.60 2.61 9.43
CA SER A 141 12.47 1.71 9.60
C SER A 141 12.88 0.34 9.09
N ARG A 142 13.24 -0.58 9.99
CA ARG A 142 13.33 -2.01 9.67
C ARG A 142 11.91 -2.53 9.42
N GLY A 143 11.40 -2.22 8.23
CA GLY A 143 10.16 -2.74 7.71
C GLY A 143 10.29 -4.22 7.40
N LEU A 144 9.25 -4.98 7.73
CA LEU A 144 9.02 -6.31 7.18
C LEU A 144 9.20 -6.19 5.65
N ALA A 145 10.14 -6.96 5.08
CA ALA A 145 10.51 -6.83 3.68
C ALA A 145 9.37 -7.35 2.79
N THR A 146 8.42 -6.48 2.47
CA THR A 146 7.30 -6.79 1.59
C THR A 146 7.85 -7.07 0.19
N HIS A 147 7.66 -8.30 -0.28
CA HIS A 147 7.96 -8.69 -1.64
C HIS A 147 6.91 -8.08 -2.57
N ILE A 148 7.35 -7.42 -3.63
CA ILE A 148 6.51 -6.72 -4.60
C ILE A 148 6.76 -7.25 -6.00
N SER A 149 5.74 -7.12 -6.85
CA SER A 149 5.80 -7.40 -8.28
C SER A 149 5.35 -6.17 -9.04
N LEU A 150 6.16 -5.70 -9.99
CA LEU A 150 5.92 -4.44 -10.69
C LEU A 150 6.31 -4.53 -12.17
N HIS A 151 5.52 -3.84 -12.99
CA HIS A 151 5.80 -3.65 -14.41
C HIS A 151 6.48 -2.32 -14.65
N GLY A 152 7.55 -2.31 -15.42
CA GLY A 152 8.30 -1.09 -15.68
C GLY A 152 9.26 -1.18 -16.85
N LYS A 153 9.99 -0.07 -17.07
CA LYS A 153 11.03 0.02 -18.08
C LYS A 153 12.40 -0.11 -17.43
N ALA A 154 13.13 -1.16 -17.77
CA ALA A 154 14.55 -1.28 -17.45
C ALA A 154 15.35 -0.25 -18.25
N VAL A 155 16.14 0.57 -17.57
CA VAL A 155 16.98 1.63 -18.15
C VAL A 155 18.35 1.65 -17.47
N CYS A 156 19.33 2.30 -18.10
CA CYS A 156 20.65 2.48 -17.52
C CYS A 156 20.72 3.72 -16.62
N ALA A 157 21.08 3.56 -15.35
CA ALA A 157 21.29 4.67 -14.42
C ALA A 157 22.42 5.62 -14.83
N HIS A 158 23.45 5.12 -15.53
CA HIS A 158 24.56 5.92 -16.02
C HIS A 158 24.28 6.49 -17.42
N CYS A 159 23.99 5.62 -18.39
CA CYS A 159 23.88 6.04 -19.79
C CYS A 159 22.59 6.80 -20.09
N THR A 160 21.48 6.44 -19.46
CA THR A 160 20.15 7.01 -19.77
C THR A 160 19.74 8.06 -18.74
N LEU A 161 20.05 7.84 -17.46
CA LEU A 161 19.65 8.76 -16.37
C LEU A 161 20.74 9.73 -15.94
N HIS A 162 22.01 9.46 -16.24
CA HIS A 162 23.16 10.27 -15.81
C HIS A 162 23.26 10.48 -14.29
N GLN A 163 22.80 9.51 -13.49
CA GLN A 163 22.73 9.59 -12.01
C GLN A 163 23.85 8.81 -11.29
N THR A 164 24.52 7.89 -11.99
CA THR A 164 25.62 7.07 -11.45
C THR A 164 26.87 7.21 -12.30
N LYS A 165 28.04 6.91 -11.71
CA LYS A 165 29.33 6.89 -12.43
C LYS A 165 29.50 5.62 -13.27
N GLU A 166 28.87 4.53 -12.84
CA GLU A 166 28.98 3.22 -13.49
C GLU A 166 27.64 2.73 -14.01
N CYS A 167 27.69 1.92 -15.07
CA CYS A 167 26.52 1.29 -15.68
C CYS A 167 25.82 0.35 -14.70
N GLN A 168 24.70 0.80 -14.15
CA GLN A 168 23.82 0.04 -13.27
C GLN A 168 22.41 0.03 -13.87
N PRO A 169 21.77 -1.15 -14.00
CA PRO A 169 20.36 -1.24 -14.36
C PRO A 169 19.47 -0.58 -13.30
N ALA A 170 18.42 0.10 -13.75
CA ALA A 170 17.36 0.65 -12.91
C ALA A 170 16.01 0.41 -13.58
N VAL A 171 14.94 0.39 -12.81
CA VAL A 171 13.55 0.21 -13.29
C VAL A 171 12.80 1.51 -13.10
N ARG A 172 12.26 2.05 -14.20
CA ARG A 172 11.33 3.18 -14.17
C ARG A 172 9.90 2.70 -14.18
N ILE A 173 9.13 3.19 -13.23
CA ILE A 173 7.72 2.87 -13.05
C ILE A 173 6.94 4.17 -13.20
N ARG A 174 5.77 4.09 -13.83
CA ARG A 174 4.77 5.17 -13.83
C ARG A 174 3.69 4.79 -12.85
N GLU A 175 3.62 5.52 -11.74
CA GLU A 175 2.53 5.40 -10.77
C GLU A 175 1.80 6.74 -10.73
N GLY A 176 0.53 6.73 -11.17
CA GLY A 176 -0.28 7.94 -11.32
C GLY A 176 0.35 8.95 -12.30
N GLU A 177 0.51 10.20 -11.85
CA GLU A 177 1.12 11.28 -12.62
C GLU A 177 2.66 11.37 -12.46
N GLY A 178 3.25 10.48 -11.64
CA GLY A 178 4.67 10.50 -11.31
C GLY A 178 5.48 9.40 -12.02
N GLU A 179 6.76 9.66 -12.24
CA GLU A 179 7.74 8.64 -12.61
C GLU A 179 8.70 8.40 -11.44
N GLN A 180 8.75 7.14 -10.98
CA GLN A 180 9.68 6.70 -9.96
C GLN A 180 10.77 5.83 -10.57
N THR A 181 12.00 5.96 -10.07
CA THR A 181 13.13 5.12 -10.48
C THR A 181 13.61 4.28 -9.30
N LEU A 182 13.62 2.96 -9.47
CA LEU A 182 14.18 1.99 -8.53
C LEU A 182 15.52 1.48 -9.08
N PHE A 183 16.61 1.64 -8.35
CA PHE A 183 17.91 1.11 -8.74
C PHE A 183 17.98 -0.39 -8.45
N LEU A 184 18.50 -1.22 -9.35
CA LEU A 184 18.66 -2.64 -9.05
C LEU A 184 19.89 -2.85 -8.16
N SER A 185 19.72 -3.55 -7.04
CA SER A 185 20.84 -3.91 -6.17
C SER A 185 21.80 -4.87 -6.88
N ASP A 186 23.05 -4.93 -6.41
CA ASP A 186 24.05 -5.83 -6.99
C ASP A 186 23.89 -7.26 -6.44
N ASN A 187 22.96 -8.02 -7.02
CA ASN A 187 22.75 -9.43 -6.72
C ASN A 187 22.93 -10.31 -7.97
N SER A 188 22.89 -11.64 -7.78
CA SER A 188 23.07 -12.60 -8.90
C SER A 188 22.08 -12.34 -10.05
N ILE A 189 20.81 -12.08 -9.74
CA ILE A 189 19.75 -11.83 -10.70
C ILE A 189 20.02 -10.58 -11.54
N SER A 190 20.40 -9.48 -10.90
CA SER A 190 20.75 -8.21 -11.55
C SER A 190 22.00 -8.35 -12.43
N ARG A 191 23.03 -9.06 -11.94
CA ARG A 191 24.25 -9.36 -12.72
C ARG A 191 23.95 -10.24 -13.93
N ASP A 192 23.13 -11.27 -13.77
CA ASP A 192 22.72 -12.16 -14.86
C ASP A 192 21.88 -11.44 -15.91
N PHE A 193 20.98 -10.57 -15.47
CA PHE A 193 20.20 -9.72 -16.35
C PHE A 193 21.11 -8.78 -17.16
N LYS A 194 22.04 -8.08 -16.48
CA LYS A 194 23.03 -7.20 -17.13
C LYS A 194 23.95 -7.95 -18.10
N ARG A 195 24.34 -9.19 -17.79
CA ARG A 195 25.14 -10.04 -18.70
C ARG A 195 24.38 -10.40 -19.98
N ARG A 196 23.09 -10.71 -19.86
CA ARG A 196 22.25 -11.14 -21.00
C ARG A 196 21.76 -9.97 -21.85
N GLN A 197 21.38 -8.85 -21.22
CA GLN A 197 20.73 -7.70 -21.88
C GLN A 197 21.62 -6.47 -22.01
N GLY A 198 22.84 -6.53 -21.48
CA GLY A 198 23.72 -5.38 -21.36
C GLY A 198 23.22 -4.39 -20.29
N CYS A 199 23.66 -3.15 -20.40
CA CYS A 199 23.36 -2.11 -19.41
C CYS A 199 22.00 -1.42 -19.57
N CYS A 200 21.13 -1.90 -20.47
CA CYS A 200 19.83 -1.29 -20.78
C CYS A 200 19.93 0.16 -21.28
N ARG A 201 20.86 0.42 -22.22
CA ARG A 201 20.94 1.72 -22.94
C ARG A 201 19.63 2.04 -23.68
N THR A 202 19.08 1.03 -24.34
CA THR A 202 17.73 1.07 -24.90
C THR A 202 16.75 0.58 -23.83
N PRO A 203 15.68 1.33 -23.53
CA PRO A 203 14.68 0.89 -22.55
C PRO A 203 14.02 -0.43 -22.94
N LEU A 204 13.89 -1.35 -21.97
CA LEU A 204 13.23 -2.65 -22.16
C LEU A 204 12.04 -2.76 -21.21
N GLN A 205 10.90 -3.22 -21.70
CA GLN A 205 9.74 -3.51 -20.84
C GLN A 205 10.00 -4.80 -20.06
N ILE A 206 9.84 -4.74 -18.74
CA ILE A 206 10.12 -5.86 -17.86
C ILE A 206 9.05 -6.02 -16.76
N LEU A 207 8.92 -7.24 -16.28
CA LEU A 207 8.35 -7.58 -14.99
C LEU A 207 9.50 -7.75 -13.99
N ALA A 208 9.45 -7.02 -12.87
CA ALA A 208 10.43 -7.12 -11.81
C ALA A 208 9.76 -7.54 -10.50
N GLU A 209 10.32 -8.54 -9.84
CA GLU A 209 9.85 -9.00 -8.53
C GLU A 209 10.99 -8.91 -7.52
N GLY A 210 10.71 -8.45 -6.30
CA GLY A 210 11.73 -8.36 -5.26
C GLY A 210 11.31 -7.52 -4.08
N THR A 211 12.26 -7.12 -3.25
CA THR A 211 12.02 -6.24 -2.09
C THR A 211 12.62 -4.87 -2.33
N VAL A 212 11.91 -3.82 -1.93
CA VAL A 212 12.39 -2.44 -2.04
C VAL A 212 12.94 -1.99 -0.69
N HIS A 213 14.13 -1.42 -0.73
CA HIS A 213 14.79 -0.81 0.41
C HIS A 213 15.26 0.58 0.01
N THR A 214 15.39 1.48 0.98
CA THR A 214 15.96 2.81 0.76
C THR A 214 17.35 2.83 1.36
N GLU A 215 18.38 3.06 0.54
CA GLU A 215 19.74 3.31 1.01
C GLU A 215 20.20 4.66 0.49
N HIS A 216 20.77 5.48 1.37
CA HIS A 216 21.29 6.82 1.02
C HIS A 216 20.28 7.72 0.27
N GLY A 217 18.99 7.62 0.62
CA GLY A 217 17.93 8.38 -0.04
C GLY A 217 17.58 7.91 -1.45
N ARG A 218 18.05 6.72 -1.87
CA ARG A 218 17.72 6.10 -3.16
C ARG A 218 16.94 4.80 -2.92
N SER A 219 15.86 4.62 -3.67
CA SER A 219 15.11 3.36 -3.66
C SER A 219 15.86 2.30 -4.45
N LEU A 220 16.23 1.21 -3.78
CA LEU A 220 16.91 0.03 -4.29
C LEU A 220 15.95 -1.16 -4.31
N LEU A 221 15.89 -1.84 -5.44
CA LEU A 221 15.14 -3.07 -5.62
C LEU A 221 16.11 -4.26 -5.58
N VAL A 222 15.97 -5.11 -4.56
CA VAL A 222 16.64 -6.41 -4.48
C VAL A 222 15.81 -7.41 -5.27
N ALA A 223 16.13 -7.52 -6.56
CA ALA A 223 15.35 -8.35 -7.48
C ALA A 223 15.54 -9.85 -7.21
N THR A 224 14.44 -10.55 -7.05
CA THR A 224 14.35 -12.02 -7.02
C THR A 224 14.05 -12.58 -8.41
N ARG A 225 13.39 -11.80 -9.28
CA ARG A 225 13.07 -12.16 -10.65
C ARG A 225 13.06 -10.93 -11.56
N LEU A 226 13.58 -11.10 -12.78
CA LEU A 226 13.54 -10.08 -13.84
C LEU A 226 13.22 -10.77 -15.17
N GLU A 227 12.08 -10.41 -15.77
CA GLU A 227 11.60 -11.00 -17.03
C GLU A 227 11.29 -9.92 -18.04
N ILE A 228 11.62 -10.18 -19.31
CA ILE A 228 11.36 -9.26 -20.41
C ILE A 228 9.95 -9.52 -20.91
N GLN A 229 9.16 -8.47 -20.96
CA GLN A 229 7.82 -8.47 -21.54
C GLN A 229 7.98 -8.07 -23.01
N ARG A 230 7.69 -8.98 -23.94
CA ARG A 230 7.75 -8.76 -25.38
C ARG A 230 6.37 -8.50 -25.95
#